data_AF-A0A535L8A8-F1
#
_entry.id   AF-A0A535L8A8-F1
#
_cell.length_a   1.000
_cell.length_b   1.000
_cell.length_c   1.000
_cell.angle_alpha   90.00
_cell.angle_beta   90.00
_cell.angle_gamma   90.00
#
_symmetry.space_group_name_H-M   'P 1'
#
loop_
_entity.id
_entity.type
_entity.pdbx_description
1 polymer ?
#
loop_
_entity_poly.entity_id
_entity_poly.type
_entity_poly.pdbx_seq_one_letter_code
_entity_poly.pdbx_strand_id
1 'polypeptide(L)' 'MILPQVMDVVMDLGGNFTIEELKVGQHKTDTSLCRMEVAAPSAEQLERIVRA' A
#
# COMPACT_ATOMS: atom_id res chain seq x y z
N MET A 1 10.21 -5.65 -6.98
CA MET A 1 9.82 -5.38 -5.58
C MET A 1 8.53 -4.59 -5.64
N ILE A 2 7.41 -5.14 -5.16
CA ILE A 2 6.08 -4.53 -5.37
C ILE A 2 5.70 -3.60 -4.20
N LEU A 3 6.14 -3.94 -2.97
CA LEU A 3 5.78 -3.19 -1.76
C LEU A 3 6.18 -1.69 -1.79
N PRO A 4 7.44 -1.34 -2.11
CA PRO A 4 7.87 0.06 -2.12
C PRO A 4 7.16 0.86 -3.22
N GLN A 5 6.91 0.25 -4.39
CA GLN A 5 6.20 0.91 -5.49
C GLN A 5 4.77 1.29 -5.10
N VAL A 6 4.06 0.43 -4.38
CA VAL A 6 2.70 0.75 -3.91
C VAL A 6 2.75 1.94 -2.93
N MET A 7 3.72 1.96 -2.02
CA MET A 7 3.90 3.08 -1.07
C MET A 7 4.22 4.39 -1.80
N ASP A 8 5.10 4.34 -2.80
CA ASP A 8 5.45 5.49 -3.62
C ASP A 8 4.21 6.05 -4.35
N VAL A 9 3.39 5.18 -4.96
CA VAL A 9 2.16 5.61 -5.64
C VAL A 9 1.19 6.29 -4.67
N VAL A 10 1.02 5.76 -3.45
CA VAL A 10 0.16 6.40 -2.44
C VAL A 10 0.68 7.78 -2.07
N MET A 11 2.00 7.93 -1.87
CA MET A 11 2.63 9.23 -1.54
C MET A 11 2.55 10.22 -2.70
N ASP A 12 2.81 9.78 -3.94
CA ASP A 12 2.75 10.62 -5.15
C ASP A 12 1.34 11.18 -5.40
N LEU A 13 0.30 10.40 -5.06
CA LEU A 13 -1.09 10.81 -5.16
C LEU A 13 -1.55 11.69 -3.99
N GLY A 14 -0.66 11.97 -3.03
CA GLY A 14 -0.94 12.77 -1.84
C GLY A 14 -1.82 12.05 -0.82
N GLY A 15 -1.85 10.72 -0.86
CA GLY A 15 -2.51 9.87 0.12
C GLY A 15 -1.59 9.58 1.31
N ASN A 16 -2.20 9.11 2.40
CA ASN A 16 -1.49 8.64 3.57
C ASN A 16 -1.74 7.14 3.72
N PHE A 17 -0.72 6.37 4.10
CA PHE A 17 -0.89 4.95 4.37
C PHE A 17 -0.39 4.60 5.76
N THR A 18 -0.98 3.58 6.35
CA THR A 18 -0.55 3.01 7.64
C THR A 18 -0.48 1.51 7.47
N ILE A 19 0.68 0.92 7.78
CA ILE A 19 0.84 -0.53 7.73
C ILE A 19 0.31 -1.09 9.06
N GLU A 20 -0.78 -1.85 9.00
CA GLU A 20 -1.34 -2.53 10.17
C GLU A 20 -0.64 -3.86 10.44
N GLU A 21 -0.37 -4.62 9.37
CA GLU A 21 0.24 -5.95 9.51
C GLU A 21 1.15 -6.25 8.31
N LEU A 22 2.40 -6.62 8.58
CA LEU A 22 3.33 -7.07 7.57
C LEU A 22 3.85 -8.46 7.94
N LYS A 23 3.39 -9.46 7.20
CA LYS A 23 3.90 -10.84 7.28
C LYS A 23 4.87 -11.08 6.14
N VAL A 24 6.15 -10.98 6.46
CA VAL A 24 7.22 -11.36 5.54
C VAL A 24 7.38 -12.88 5.61
N GLY A 25 7.25 -13.54 4.47
CA GLY A 25 7.51 -14.98 4.37
C GLY A 25 8.94 -15.30 4.79
N GLN A 26 9.14 -16.33 5.61
CA GLN A 26 10.49 -16.70 6.07
C GLN A 26 11.29 -17.41 4.98
N HIS A 27 10.60 -18.02 4.01
CA HIS A 27 11.21 -18.68 2.86
C HIS A 27 10.97 -17.90 1.56
N LYS A 28 11.87 -18.03 0.59
CA LYS A 28 11.78 -17.36 -0.73
C LYS A 28 10.51 -17.72 -1.53
N THR A 29 9.86 -18.83 -1.19
CA THR A 29 8.60 -19.30 -1.78
C THR A 29 7.36 -18.83 -1.04
N ASP A 30 7.52 -18.30 0.16
CA ASP A 30 6.40 -17.87 0.99
C ASP A 30 5.89 -16.53 0.51
N THR A 31 4.58 -16.45 0.30
CA THR A 31 3.94 -15.20 -0.12
C THR A 31 3.96 -14.23 1.06
N SER A 32 4.56 -13.05 0.85
CA SER A 32 4.49 -12.00 1.85
C SER A 32 3.13 -11.30 1.77
N LEU A 33 2.50 -11.11 2.91
CA LEU A 33 1.19 -10.46 3.04
C LEU A 33 1.39 -9.12 3.77
N CYS A 34 0.85 -8.07 3.19
CA CYS A 34 0.84 -6.74 3.80
C CYS A 34 -0.61 -6.26 3.88
N ARG A 35 -1.08 -5.96 5.09
CA ARG A 35 -2.30 -5.23 5.35
C ARG A 35 -1.92 -3.79 5.65
N MET A 36 -2.42 -2.90 4.81
CA MET A 36 -2.25 -1.46 4.95
C MET A 36 -3.61 -0.78 4.85
N GLU A 37 -3.80 0.21 5.70
CA GLU A 37 -4.89 1.17 5.61
C GLU A 37 -4.44 2.35 4.75
N VAL A 38 -5.27 2.76 3.81
CA VAL A 38 -5.01 3.91 2.93
C VAL A 38 -6.08 4.95 3.21
N ALA A 39 -5.63 6.14 3.58
CA ALA A 39 -6.47 7.31 3.82
C ALA A 39 -6.11 8.39 2.79
N ALA A 40 -7.11 9.10 2.30
CA ALA A 40 -6.91 10.22 1.39
C ALA A 40 -7.76 11.43 1.83
N PRO A 41 -7.33 12.66 1.50
CA PRO A 41 -8.08 13.88 1.82
C PRO A 41 -9.44 13.95 1.14
N SER A 42 -9.60 13.27 0.01
CA SER A 42 -10.81 13.29 -0.82
C SER A 42 -11.12 11.91 -1.38
N ALA A 43 -12.40 11.63 -1.62
CA ALA A 43 -12.85 10.37 -2.22
C ALA A 43 -12.27 10.16 -3.63
N GLU A 44 -12.10 11.23 -4.40
CA GLU A 44 -11.51 11.18 -5.74
C GLU A 44 -10.03 10.75 -5.70
N GLN A 45 -9.26 11.27 -4.74
CA GLN A 45 -7.88 10.79 -4.53
C GLN A 45 -7.84 9.34 -4.05
N LEU A 46 -8.72 8.97 -3.12
CA LEU A 46 -8.80 7.58 -2.64
C LEU A 46 -9.08 6.62 -3.80
N GLU A 47 -10.04 6.96 -4.66
CA GLU A 47 -10.39 6.14 -5.81
C GLU A 47 -9.23 6.05 -6.82
N ARG A 48 -8.51 7.14 -7.05
CA ARG A 48 -7.30 7.12 -7.88
C ARG A 48 -6.20 6.23 -7.31
N ILE A 49 -6.01 6.24 -5.99
CA ILE A 49 -5.01 5.40 -5.31
C ILE A 49 -5.40 3.92 -5.38
N VAL A 50 -6.68 3.59 -5.19
CA VAL A 50 -7.17 2.20 -5.22
C VAL A 50 -7.20 1.61 -6.64
N ARG A 51 -7.33 2.45 -7.67
CA ARG A 51 -7.39 2.03 -9.08
C ARG A 51 -6.05 2.03 -9.82
N ALA A 52 -4.98 2.52 -9.20
CA ALA A 52 -3.64 2.56 -9.78
C ALA A 52 -3.04 1.16 -9.97
#